data_AF-A0A935DXW0-F1
#
_entry.id   AF-A0A935DXW0-F1
#
_cell.length_a   1.000
_cell.length_b   1.000
_cell.length_c   1.000
_cell.angle_alpha   90.00
_cell.angle_beta   90.00
_cell.angle_gamma   90.00
#
_symmetry.space_group_name_H-M   'P 1'
#
loop_
_entity.id
_entity.type
_entity.pdbx_description
1 polymer ?
#
loop_
_entity_poly.entity_id
_entity_poly.type
_entity_poly.pdbx_seq_one_letter_code
_entity_poly.pdbx_strand_id
1 'polypeptide(L)'
;MESTPVPAEGQKNNRNIIIYTVVGVLLSCCCLGAVVGGYYAYQAYVTAQQAVEDIQNFDIPTDVPFVPVDPNGTPVVPNFDTSGDVPAGGLADDETRLVAWASVQLVGIMSECTAPTVEGTTITVIQQPDASGIWREEWNVNCGDGTFKPFPLTFTPENGIVNVTVEFQP
;
A
#
# COMPACT_ATOMS: atom_id res chain seq x y z
N MET A 1 -11.72 9.35 91.58
CA MET A 1 -10.60 10.04 90.93
C MET A 1 -10.79 9.87 89.44
N GLU A 2 -11.01 11.01 88.79
CA GLU A 2 -11.26 11.18 87.36
C GLU A 2 -9.97 10.85 86.59
N SER A 3 -10.03 10.01 85.56
CA SER A 3 -8.93 9.86 84.60
C SER A 3 -9.41 10.33 83.23
N THR A 4 -8.94 11.51 82.86
CA THR A 4 -9.16 12.22 81.60
C THR A 4 -8.73 11.37 80.38
N PRO A 5 -9.43 11.43 79.23
CA PRO A 5 -8.95 10.82 78.00
C PRO A 5 -7.80 11.64 77.41
N VAL A 6 -6.69 10.97 77.07
CA VAL A 6 -5.60 11.54 76.26
C VAL A 6 -6.13 11.75 74.84
N PRO A 7 -5.98 12.93 74.21
CA PRO A 7 -6.42 13.12 72.83
C PRO A 7 -5.52 12.31 71.90
N ALA A 8 -6.11 11.54 70.99
CA ALA A 8 -5.38 10.92 69.90
C ALA A 8 -4.77 12.04 69.02
N GLU A 9 -3.44 12.07 68.97
CA GLU A 9 -2.68 12.99 68.12
C GLU A 9 -3.13 12.86 66.66
N GLY A 10 -3.31 14.02 66.03
CA GLY A 10 -3.90 14.17 64.72
C GLY A 10 -3.24 13.30 63.66
N GLN A 11 -4.05 12.43 63.07
CA GLN A 11 -3.70 11.74 61.83
C GLN A 11 -3.45 12.80 60.75
N LYS A 12 -2.18 13.12 60.52
CA LYS A 12 -1.75 14.10 59.53
C LYS A 12 -2.28 13.65 58.16
N ASN A 13 -3.14 14.48 57.60
CA ASN A 13 -3.97 14.16 56.43
C ASN A 13 -3.11 14.15 55.15
N ASN A 14 -2.34 13.07 54.96
CA ASN A 14 -1.47 12.83 53.80
C ASN A 14 -2.26 12.49 52.53
N ARG A 15 -3.60 12.53 52.61
CA ARG A 15 -4.52 12.26 51.51
C ARG A 15 -4.22 13.12 50.28
N ASN A 16 -3.88 14.39 50.48
CA ASN A 16 -3.55 15.29 49.37
C ASN A 16 -2.22 14.91 48.71
N ILE A 17 -1.20 14.48 49.48
CA ILE A 17 0.09 14.04 48.93
C ILE A 17 -0.08 12.77 48.09
N ILE A 18 -0.86 11.79 48.59
CA ILE A 18 -1.14 10.55 47.86
C ILE A 18 -1.91 10.84 46.55
N ILE A 19 -2.89 11.74 46.59
CA ILE A 19 -3.63 12.16 45.39
C ILE A 19 -2.68 12.84 44.38
N TYR A 20 -1.81 13.75 44.81
CA TYR A 20 -0.83 14.38 43.91
C TYR A 20 0.15 13.38 43.28
N THR A 21 0.61 12.39 44.03
CA THR A 21 1.49 11.34 43.51
C THR A 21 0.77 10.48 42.47
N VAL A 22 -0.47 10.06 42.74
CA VAL A 22 -1.25 9.23 41.81
C VAL A 22 -1.58 9.98 40.51
N VAL A 23 -1.97 11.25 40.62
CA VAL A 23 -2.23 12.11 39.45
C VAL A 23 -0.95 12.35 38.65
N GLY A 24 0.19 12.59 39.32
CA GLY A 24 1.49 12.77 38.66
C GLY A 24 1.95 11.52 37.91
N VAL A 25 1.78 10.33 38.50
CA VAL A 25 2.11 9.06 37.85
C VAL A 25 1.19 8.79 36.65
N LEU A 26 -0.12 9.02 36.79
CA LEU A 26 -1.08 8.85 35.69
C LEU A 26 -0.81 9.82 34.52
N LEU A 27 -0.53 11.09 34.81
CA LEU A 27 -0.14 12.06 33.78
C LEU A 27 1.19 11.68 33.13
N SER A 28 2.19 11.25 33.90
CA SER A 28 3.47 10.80 33.34
C SER A 28 3.31 9.58 32.42
N CYS A 29 2.43 8.64 32.78
CA CYS A 29 2.16 7.43 32.00
C CYS A 29 1.41 7.75 30.70
N CYS A 30 0.43 8.67 30.75
CA CYS A 30 -0.26 9.17 29.55
C CYS A 30 0.69 9.94 28.62
N CYS A 31 1.59 10.78 29.14
CA CYS A 31 2.55 11.50 28.33
C CYS A 31 3.56 10.56 27.65
N LEU A 32 4.04 9.53 28.36
CA LEU A 32 4.92 8.52 27.77
C LEU A 32 4.20 7.70 26.69
N GLY A 33 2.94 7.32 26.93
CA GLY A 33 2.11 6.62 25.94
C GLY A 33 1.86 7.46 24.68
N ALA A 34 1.58 8.75 24.83
CA ALA A 34 1.39 9.67 23.71
C ALA A 34 2.68 9.93 22.92
N VAL A 35 3.84 10.01 23.60
CA VAL A 35 5.15 10.16 22.93
C VAL A 35 5.52 8.91 22.16
N VAL A 36 5.33 7.72 22.76
CA VAL A 36 5.62 6.44 22.10
C VAL A 36 4.65 6.17 20.95
N GLY A 37 3.34 6.36 21.19
CA GLY A 37 2.32 6.22 20.16
C GLY A 37 2.47 7.23 19.02
N GLY A 38 2.80 8.48 19.35
CA GLY A 38 3.13 9.51 18.37
C GLY A 38 4.39 9.19 17.57
N TYR A 39 5.42 8.59 18.19
CA TYR A 39 6.64 8.16 17.50
C TYR A 39 6.36 7.03 16.50
N TYR A 40 5.60 5.99 16.89
CA TYR A 40 5.23 4.90 15.98
C TYR A 40 4.26 5.35 14.88
N ALA A 41 3.29 6.21 15.21
CA ALA A 41 2.39 6.78 14.22
C ALA A 41 3.12 7.70 13.24
N TYR A 42 4.12 8.46 13.72
CA TYR A 42 4.98 9.29 12.87
C TYR A 42 5.86 8.42 11.97
N GLN A 43 6.43 7.32 12.47
CA GLN A 43 7.15 6.39 11.60
C GLN A 43 6.26 5.81 10.51
N ALA A 44 5.06 5.34 10.85
CA ALA A 44 4.09 4.83 9.87
C ALA A 44 3.68 5.91 8.84
N TYR A 45 3.55 7.16 9.27
CA TYR A 45 3.26 8.29 8.40
C TYR A 45 4.42 8.59 7.44
N VAL A 46 5.67 8.59 7.93
CA VAL A 46 6.85 8.84 7.10
C VAL A 46 7.08 7.70 6.12
N THR A 47 6.86 6.44 6.51
CA THR A 47 6.91 5.30 5.57
C THR A 47 5.80 5.37 4.52
N ALA A 48 4.61 5.83 4.90
CA ALA A 48 3.52 6.03 3.94
C ALA A 48 3.83 7.19 2.98
N GLN A 49 4.47 8.27 3.44
CA GLN A 49 4.96 9.33 2.56
C GLN A 49 6.06 8.85 1.63
N GLN A 50 7.01 8.03 2.08
CA GLN A 50 8.02 7.44 1.22
C GLN A 50 7.41 6.54 0.16
N ALA A 51 6.40 5.72 0.50
CA ALA A 51 5.68 4.93 -0.50
C ALA A 51 4.95 5.82 -1.53
N VAL A 52 4.40 6.97 -1.11
CA VAL A 52 3.79 7.94 -2.04
C VAL A 52 4.84 8.66 -2.89
N GLU A 53 5.99 9.02 -2.31
CA GLU A 53 7.12 9.60 -3.04
C GLU A 53 7.73 8.62 -4.03
N ASP A 54 7.80 7.32 -3.72
CA ASP A 54 8.24 6.26 -4.64
C ASP A 54 7.24 6.04 -5.79
N ILE A 55 5.94 6.22 -5.53
CA ILE A 55 4.91 6.24 -6.59
C ILE A 55 5.03 7.51 -7.45
N GLN A 56 5.39 8.65 -6.85
CA GLN A 56 5.58 9.92 -7.58
C GLN A 56 6.93 10.00 -8.33
N ASN A 57 7.96 9.31 -7.83
CA ASN A 57 9.28 9.15 -8.46
C ASN A 57 9.38 7.90 -9.33
N PHE A 58 8.25 7.22 -9.59
CA PHE A 58 8.18 6.30 -10.70
C PHE A 58 8.46 7.12 -11.96
N ASP A 59 9.67 6.98 -12.49
CA ASP A 59 10.09 7.55 -13.75
C ASP A 59 9.19 6.90 -14.81
N ILE A 60 8.05 7.53 -15.08
CA ILE A 60 7.23 7.18 -16.25
C ILE A 60 8.20 7.36 -17.41
N PRO A 61 8.52 6.31 -18.18
CA PRO A 61 9.46 6.42 -19.29
C PRO A 61 9.01 7.58 -20.17
N THR A 62 9.71 8.71 -20.13
CA THR A 62 9.36 9.88 -20.95
C THR A 62 9.72 9.67 -22.42
N ASP A 63 10.36 8.53 -22.72
CA ASP A 63 10.67 8.02 -24.06
C ASP A 63 9.55 7.14 -24.66
N VAL A 64 8.35 7.06 -24.07
CA VAL A 64 7.19 6.74 -24.91
C VAL A 64 6.99 7.96 -25.81
N PRO A 65 7.00 7.82 -27.15
CA PRO A 65 6.64 8.90 -28.02
C PRO A 65 5.14 9.17 -27.80
N PHE A 66 4.82 10.04 -26.84
CA PHE A 66 3.64 10.87 -26.91
C PHE A 66 3.89 11.78 -28.12
N VAL A 67 3.70 11.23 -29.33
CA VAL A 67 3.38 12.04 -30.48
C VAL A 67 2.21 12.88 -29.99
N PRO A 68 2.33 14.22 -29.95
CA PRO A 68 1.20 15.07 -29.63
C PRO A 68 0.08 14.59 -30.55
N VAL A 69 -0.94 13.98 -29.92
CA VAL A 69 -2.14 13.52 -30.61
C VAL A 69 -2.55 14.68 -31.50
N ASP A 70 -2.78 14.37 -32.78
CA ASP A 70 -3.37 15.27 -33.76
C ASP A 70 -4.20 16.34 -33.03
N PRO A 71 -3.93 17.66 -33.19
CA PRO A 71 -4.72 18.69 -32.51
C PRO A 71 -6.21 18.66 -32.89
N ASN A 72 -6.63 17.83 -33.86
CA ASN A 72 -8.02 17.50 -34.18
C ASN A 72 -8.48 16.11 -33.69
N GLY A 73 -7.60 15.30 -33.11
CA GLY A 73 -7.90 14.02 -32.50
C GLY A 73 -8.67 14.22 -31.19
N THR A 74 -9.76 13.49 -31.03
CA THR A 74 -10.51 13.49 -29.77
C THR A 74 -9.58 12.95 -28.67
N PRO A 75 -9.40 13.65 -27.53
CA PRO A 75 -8.57 13.13 -26.45
C PRO A 75 -9.15 11.80 -25.99
N VAL A 76 -8.43 10.70 -26.24
CA VAL A 76 -8.77 9.40 -25.69
C VAL A 76 -8.33 9.45 -24.24
N VAL A 77 -9.29 9.63 -23.32
CA VAL A 77 -9.01 9.53 -21.90
C VAL A 77 -8.79 8.04 -21.62
N PRO A 78 -7.60 7.63 -21.16
CA PRO A 78 -7.36 6.23 -20.82
C PRO A 78 -8.33 5.77 -19.74
N ASN A 79 -9.03 4.66 -20.02
CA ASN A 79 -10.02 4.12 -19.11
C ASN A 79 -9.35 3.10 -18.17
N PHE A 80 -8.84 3.59 -17.05
CA PHE A 80 -8.33 2.74 -15.99
C PHE A 80 -9.49 2.16 -15.18
N ASP A 81 -9.50 0.84 -15.03
CA ASP A 81 -10.32 0.16 -14.05
C ASP A 81 -9.77 0.46 -12.64
N THR A 82 -10.53 1.25 -11.90
CA THR A 82 -10.25 1.67 -10.52
C THR A 82 -11.16 1.00 -9.50
N SER A 83 -11.91 -0.03 -9.91
CA SER A 83 -12.82 -0.79 -9.03
C SER A 83 -12.10 -1.47 -7.86
N GLY A 84 -10.81 -1.75 -8.02
CA GLY A 84 -10.02 -2.56 -7.10
C GLY A 84 -10.14 -4.06 -7.37
N ASP A 85 -10.95 -4.46 -8.36
CA ASP A 85 -11.00 -5.84 -8.83
C ASP A 85 -9.74 -6.18 -9.63
N VAL A 86 -9.31 -7.44 -9.54
CA VAL A 86 -8.13 -7.95 -10.23
C VAL A 86 -8.45 -9.28 -10.90
N PRO A 87 -7.81 -9.62 -12.02
CA PRO A 87 -7.98 -10.94 -12.63
C PRO A 87 -7.60 -12.05 -11.64
N ALA A 88 -8.42 -13.09 -11.54
CA ALA A 88 -8.18 -14.19 -10.60
C ALA A 88 -7.19 -15.21 -11.17
N GLY A 89 -6.46 -15.90 -10.29
CA GLY A 89 -5.49 -16.94 -10.63
C GLY A 89 -4.05 -16.50 -10.39
N GLY A 90 -3.12 -17.08 -11.14
CA GLY A 90 -1.69 -16.84 -10.97
C GLY A 90 -1.13 -17.38 -9.66
N LEU A 91 0.11 -17.00 -9.36
CA LEU A 91 0.82 -17.34 -8.12
C LEU A 91 0.94 -16.16 -7.15
N ALA A 92 0.73 -14.93 -7.63
CA ALA A 92 0.75 -13.73 -6.81
C ALA A 92 -0.40 -13.72 -5.77
N ASP A 93 -0.11 -13.23 -4.57
CA ASP A 93 -1.14 -12.84 -3.60
C ASP A 93 -1.97 -11.64 -4.13
N ASP A 94 -3.09 -11.34 -3.46
CA ASP A 94 -4.04 -10.34 -3.97
C ASP A 94 -3.46 -8.92 -4.03
N GLU A 95 -2.54 -8.54 -3.13
CA GLU A 95 -1.91 -7.22 -3.12
C GLU A 95 -0.90 -7.09 -4.26
N THR A 96 -0.02 -8.09 -4.41
CA THR A 96 0.92 -8.15 -5.54
C THR A 96 0.18 -8.18 -6.88
N ARG A 97 -0.95 -8.88 -6.95
CA ARG A 97 -1.78 -8.96 -8.16
C ARG A 97 -2.47 -7.64 -8.49
N LEU A 98 -2.87 -6.85 -7.50
CA LEU A 98 -3.40 -5.50 -7.68
C LEU A 98 -2.36 -4.57 -8.30
N VAL A 99 -1.13 -4.59 -7.77
CA VAL A 99 -0.02 -3.79 -8.34
C VAL A 99 0.28 -4.24 -9.77
N ALA A 100 0.37 -5.55 -10.00
CA ALA A 100 0.58 -6.11 -11.33
C ALA A 100 -0.52 -5.68 -12.32
N TRP A 101 -1.79 -5.70 -11.88
CA TRP A 101 -2.91 -5.27 -12.70
C TRP A 101 -2.82 -3.79 -13.08
N ALA A 102 -2.48 -2.91 -12.14
CA ALA A 102 -2.28 -1.49 -12.45
C ALA A 102 -1.17 -1.28 -13.50
N SER A 103 -0.05 -2.00 -13.39
CA SER A 103 1.03 -1.95 -14.39
C SER A 103 0.59 -2.47 -15.75
N VAL A 104 -0.15 -3.58 -15.79
CA VAL A 104 -0.70 -4.17 -17.02
C VAL A 104 -1.70 -3.23 -17.70
N GLN A 105 -2.56 -2.55 -16.94
CA GLN A 105 -3.48 -1.56 -17.52
C GLN A 105 -2.71 -0.43 -18.21
N LEU A 106 -1.68 0.12 -17.56
CA LEU A 106 -0.86 1.19 -18.12
C LEU A 106 -0.15 0.75 -19.41
N VAL A 107 0.54 -0.40 -19.36
CA VAL A 107 1.25 -0.96 -20.52
C VAL A 107 0.27 -1.35 -21.63
N GLY A 108 -0.88 -1.91 -21.27
CA GLY A 108 -1.94 -2.27 -22.20
C GLY A 108 -2.44 -1.07 -22.99
N ILE A 109 -2.76 0.03 -22.32
CA ILE A 109 -3.20 1.28 -22.96
C ILE A 109 -2.16 1.79 -23.95
N MET A 110 -0.88 1.75 -23.60
CA MET A 110 0.21 2.13 -24.51
C MET A 110 0.39 1.15 -25.67
N SER A 111 -0.05 -0.09 -25.51
CA SER A 111 0.00 -1.17 -26.50
C SER A 111 -1.34 -1.32 -27.24
N GLU A 112 -2.10 -0.23 -27.40
CA GLU A 112 -3.41 -0.19 -28.10
C GLU A 112 -4.56 -1.01 -27.45
N CYS A 113 -4.38 -1.50 -26.22
CA CYS A 113 -5.45 -2.10 -25.41
C CYS A 113 -6.14 -0.99 -24.60
N THR A 114 -7.08 -0.27 -25.24
CA THR A 114 -7.56 1.03 -24.75
C THR A 114 -8.44 0.99 -23.50
N ALA A 115 -9.12 -0.14 -23.24
CA ALA A 115 -9.94 -0.35 -22.05
C ALA A 115 -9.70 -1.76 -21.46
N PRO A 116 -8.53 -2.02 -20.86
CA PRO A 116 -8.26 -3.31 -20.23
C PRO A 116 -9.31 -3.62 -19.15
N THR A 117 -9.89 -4.82 -19.18
CA THR A 117 -10.93 -5.22 -18.21
C THR A 117 -10.53 -6.47 -17.44
N VAL A 118 -11.00 -6.58 -16.20
CA VAL A 118 -10.82 -7.79 -15.39
C VAL A 118 -11.62 -8.95 -15.98
N GLU A 119 -12.85 -8.70 -16.44
CA GLU A 119 -13.74 -9.73 -16.97
C GLU A 119 -13.16 -10.34 -18.26
N GLY A 120 -12.94 -11.66 -18.22
CA GLY A 120 -12.37 -12.41 -19.35
C GLY A 120 -10.85 -12.39 -19.42
N THR A 121 -10.16 -11.56 -18.62
CA THR A 121 -8.70 -11.63 -18.49
C THR A 121 -8.29 -12.91 -17.78
N THR A 122 -7.30 -13.60 -18.34
CA THR A 122 -6.82 -14.89 -17.83
C THR A 122 -5.33 -14.86 -17.55
N ILE A 123 -4.90 -15.55 -16.50
CA ILE A 123 -3.49 -15.61 -16.09
C ILE A 123 -2.97 -17.03 -16.34
N THR A 124 -1.88 -17.14 -17.08
CA THR A 124 -1.16 -18.39 -17.32
C THR A 124 0.22 -18.34 -16.66
N VAL A 125 0.54 -19.30 -15.80
CA VAL A 125 1.87 -19.41 -15.21
C VAL A 125 2.81 -20.05 -16.22
N ILE A 126 3.75 -19.26 -16.77
CA ILE A 126 4.73 -19.73 -17.75
C ILE A 126 5.99 -20.30 -17.10
N GLN A 127 6.32 -19.85 -15.89
CA GLN A 127 7.44 -20.39 -15.11
C GLN A 127 7.08 -20.38 -13.62
N GLN A 128 7.27 -21.53 -12.96
CA GLN A 128 7.18 -21.64 -11.50
C GLN A 128 8.37 -20.93 -10.81
N PRO A 129 8.22 -20.48 -9.55
CA PRO A 129 9.29 -19.80 -8.83
C PRO A 129 10.58 -20.60 -8.83
N ASP A 130 11.68 -19.95 -9.22
CA ASP A 130 13.01 -20.54 -9.20
C ASP A 130 13.64 -20.51 -7.80
N ALA A 131 14.93 -20.88 -7.71
CA ALA A 131 15.66 -20.88 -6.44
C ALA A 131 15.78 -19.48 -5.79
N SER A 132 15.64 -18.41 -6.58
CA SER A 132 15.61 -17.02 -6.13
C SER A 132 14.19 -16.52 -5.86
N GLY A 133 13.17 -17.37 -6.07
CA GLY A 133 11.76 -17.02 -5.94
C GLY A 133 11.22 -16.23 -7.12
N ILE A 134 11.97 -16.07 -8.22
CA ILE A 134 11.52 -15.35 -9.41
C ILE A 134 10.60 -16.27 -10.22
N TRP A 135 9.45 -15.75 -10.63
CA TRP A 135 8.50 -16.48 -11.47
C TRP A 135 7.99 -15.61 -12.61
N ARG A 136 7.36 -16.27 -13.60
CA ARG A 136 6.82 -15.58 -14.77
C ARG A 136 5.41 -16.04 -15.08
N GLU A 137 4.59 -15.08 -15.48
CA GLU A 137 3.21 -15.29 -15.89
C GLU A 137 2.96 -14.60 -17.23
N GLU A 138 1.94 -15.04 -17.96
CA GLU A 138 1.41 -14.34 -19.12
C GLU A 138 -0.06 -14.05 -18.86
N TRP A 139 -0.39 -12.76 -18.90
CA TRP A 139 -1.74 -12.27 -18.68
C TRP A 139 -2.38 -12.00 -20.03
N ASN A 140 -3.36 -12.81 -20.41
CA ASN A 140 -4.12 -12.59 -21.64
C ASN A 140 -5.29 -11.66 -21.32
N VAL A 141 -5.09 -10.37 -21.60
CA VAL A 141 -5.93 -9.26 -21.17
C VAL A 141 -7.02 -8.96 -22.18
N ASN A 142 -8.26 -8.83 -21.71
CA ASN A 142 -9.39 -8.35 -22.49
C ASN A 142 -9.31 -6.83 -22.65
N CYS A 143 -9.33 -6.33 -23.89
CA CYS A 143 -9.20 -4.90 -24.18
C CYS A 143 -10.53 -4.14 -24.23
N GLY A 144 -11.65 -4.79 -23.86
CA GLY A 144 -12.97 -4.18 -23.78
C GLY A 144 -13.68 -4.01 -25.14
N ASP A 145 -13.00 -4.28 -26.25
CA ASP A 145 -13.51 -4.26 -27.62
C ASP A 145 -13.75 -5.67 -28.20
N GLY A 146 -13.62 -6.70 -27.36
CA GLY A 146 -13.70 -8.11 -27.75
C GLY A 146 -12.38 -8.69 -28.26
N THR A 147 -11.30 -7.91 -28.27
CA THR A 147 -9.94 -8.40 -28.53
C THR A 147 -9.21 -8.76 -27.24
N PHE A 148 -8.18 -9.59 -27.39
CA PHE A 148 -7.31 -9.99 -26.29
C PHE A 148 -5.86 -9.77 -26.67
N LYS A 149 -5.05 -9.31 -25.72
CA LYS A 149 -3.60 -9.17 -25.88
C LYS A 149 -2.85 -9.87 -24.75
N PRO A 150 -1.82 -10.69 -25.07
CA PRO A 150 -0.98 -11.30 -24.06
C PRO A 150 0.08 -10.31 -23.55
N PHE A 151 0.26 -10.27 -22.23
CA PHE A 151 1.29 -9.48 -21.56
C PHE A 151 2.14 -10.42 -20.70
N PRO A 152 3.43 -10.61 -21.04
CA PRO A 152 4.37 -11.32 -20.19
C PRO A 152 4.73 -10.48 -18.96
N LEU A 153 4.66 -11.10 -17.79
CA LEU A 153 5.01 -10.52 -16.50
C LEU A 153 6.14 -11.32 -15.86
N THR A 154 7.12 -10.60 -15.31
CA THR A 154 8.16 -11.16 -14.44
C THR A 154 8.00 -10.60 -13.04
N PHE A 155 7.95 -11.50 -12.06
CA PHE A 155 7.81 -11.18 -10.65
C PHE A 155 9.12 -11.48 -9.94
N THR A 156 9.68 -10.47 -9.28
CA THR A 156 11.00 -10.54 -8.64
C THR A 156 10.88 -10.16 -7.16
N PRO A 157 10.98 -11.14 -6.23
CA PRO A 157 11.04 -10.83 -4.81
C PRO A 157 12.34 -10.12 -4.45
N GLU A 158 12.23 -8.94 -3.82
CA GLU A 158 13.36 -8.14 -3.37
C GLU A 158 13.02 -7.43 -2.05
N ASN A 159 13.83 -7.62 -1.01
CA ASN A 159 13.66 -6.98 0.31
C ASN A 159 12.26 -7.15 0.95
N GLY A 160 11.56 -8.25 0.65
CA GLY A 160 10.21 -8.52 1.16
C GLY A 160 9.08 -7.89 0.34
N ILE A 161 9.40 -7.23 -0.78
CA ILE A 161 8.47 -6.69 -1.76
C ILE A 161 8.58 -7.53 -3.04
N VAL A 162 7.51 -7.68 -3.81
CA VAL A 162 7.57 -8.30 -5.14
C VAL A 162 7.50 -7.21 -6.21
N ASN A 163 8.61 -7.03 -6.93
CA ASN A 163 8.67 -6.14 -8.07
C ASN A 163 8.04 -6.82 -9.30
N VAL A 164 7.20 -6.08 -10.02
CA VAL A 164 6.51 -6.57 -11.22
C VAL A 164 7.06 -5.83 -12.43
N THR A 165 7.53 -6.58 -13.43
CA THR A 165 7.93 -6.05 -14.73
C THR A 165 6.99 -6.59 -15.80
N VAL A 166 6.32 -5.70 -16.53
CA VAL A 166 5.46 -6.06 -17.66
C VAL A 166 6.22 -5.78 -18.94
N GLU A 167 6.35 -6.77 -19.83
CA GLU A 167 7.00 -6.57 -21.11
C GLU A 167 6.11 -5.77 -22.06
N PHE A 168 6.63 -4.65 -22.57
CA PHE A 168 5.94 -3.84 -23.57
C PHE A 168 5.85 -4.60 -24.90
N GLN A 169 4.65 -4.65 -25.48
CA GLN A 169 4.38 -5.27 -26.78
C GLN A 169 4.01 -4.14 -27.78
N PRO A 170 4.94 -3.72 -28.67
CA PRO A 170 4.70 -2.66 -29.63
C PRO A 170 3.69 -3.03 -30.72
#